data_AF-A0A839TI10-F1
#
_entry.id   AF-A0A839TI10-F1
#
_cell.length_a   1.000
_cell.length_b   1.000
_cell.length_c   1.000
_cell.angle_alpha   90.00
_cell.angle_beta   90.00
_cell.angle_gamma   90.00
#
_symmetry.space_group_name_H-M   'P 1'
#
loop_
_entity.id
_entity.type
_entity.pdbx_description
1 polymer ?
#
loop_
_entity_poly.entity_id
_entity_poly.type
_entity_poly.pdbx_seq_one_letter_code
_entity_poly.pdbx_strand_id
1 'polypeptide(L)'
;MSNQILVSADHLESISEQIVLLNIDNGHLAMALQAVQVDCAVSGGVINAVIMALSGNAATTEDIADQLHGMLSAPQEEVADHE
;
A
#
# COMPACT_ATOMS: atom_id res chain seq x y z
N MET A 1 11.11 26.15 -15.36
CA MET A 1 11.50 24.74 -15.15
C MET A 1 10.27 24.02 -14.64
N SER A 2 9.46 23.47 -15.53
CA SER A 2 8.29 22.66 -15.14
C SER A 2 8.76 21.23 -14.98
N ASN A 3 8.75 20.72 -13.74
CA ASN A 3 8.83 19.28 -13.49
C ASN A 3 7.53 18.66 -14.00
N GLN A 4 7.44 18.36 -15.29
CA GLN A 4 6.37 17.53 -15.83
C GLN A 4 6.68 16.08 -15.42
N ILE A 5 6.18 15.68 -14.26
CA ILE A 5 6.15 14.27 -13.87
C ILE A 5 5.25 13.59 -14.91
N LEU A 6 5.85 12.86 -15.86
CA LEU A 6 5.16 12.03 -16.87
C LEU A 6 4.65 10.73 -16.21
N VAL A 7 3.93 10.88 -15.10
CA VAL A 7 3.26 9.78 -14.44
C VAL A 7 1.85 9.69 -15.01
N SER A 8 1.49 8.52 -15.56
CA SER A 8 0.12 8.28 -16.01
C SER A 8 -0.84 8.44 -14.81
N ALA A 9 -1.89 9.24 -14.99
CA ALA A 9 -2.94 9.41 -13.99
C ALA A 9 -3.55 8.07 -13.57
N ASP A 10 -3.69 7.14 -14.52
CA ASP A 10 -4.20 5.78 -14.30
C ASP A 10 -3.31 4.98 -13.31
N HIS A 11 -1.99 5.17 -13.35
CA HIS A 11 -1.08 4.50 -12.40
C HIS A 11 -1.22 5.06 -10.99
N LEU A 12 -1.38 6.38 -10.85
CA LEU A 12 -1.63 6.99 -9.53
C LEU A 12 -2.99 6.61 -8.98
N GLU A 13 -4.01 6.51 -9.83
CA GLU A 13 -5.34 6.02 -9.45
C GLU A 13 -5.26 4.60 -8.91
N SER A 14 -4.60 3.68 -9.61
CA SER A 14 -4.37 2.30 -9.14
C SER A 14 -3.63 2.24 -7.81
N ILE A 15 -2.57 3.04 -7.63
CA ILE A 15 -1.85 3.10 -6.34
C ILE A 15 -2.76 3.63 -5.24
N SER A 16 -3.56 4.66 -5.52
CA SER A 16 -4.51 5.22 -4.57
C SER A 16 -5.57 4.20 -4.15
N GLU A 17 -6.09 3.41 -5.10
CA GLU A 17 -7.02 2.32 -4.80
C GLU A 17 -6.38 1.27 -3.88
N GLN A 18 -5.14 0.86 -4.17
CA GLN A 18 -4.41 -0.08 -3.32
C GLN A 18 -4.19 0.44 -1.90
N ILE A 19 -3.87 1.72 -1.73
CA ILE A 19 -3.73 2.36 -0.41
C ILE A 19 -5.07 2.33 0.34
N VAL A 20 -6.18 2.60 -0.34
CA VAL A 20 -7.52 2.54 0.27
C VAL A 20 -7.85 1.13 0.74
N LEU A 21 -7.55 0.11 -0.08
CA LEU A 21 -7.76 -1.30 0.27
C LEU A 21 -6.92 -1.71 1.48
N LEU A 22 -5.64 -1.34 1.52
CA LEU A 22 -4.77 -1.59 2.68
C LEU A 22 -5.31 -0.96 3.97
N ASN A 23 -5.84 0.25 3.87
CA ASN A 23 -6.43 0.93 5.03
C ASN A 23 -7.70 0.22 5.52
N ILE A 24 -8.53 -0.27 4.60
CA ILE A 24 -9.71 -1.08 4.93
C ILE A 24 -9.30 -2.38 5.63
N ASP A 25 -8.30 -3.08 5.10
CA ASP A 25 -7.81 -4.33 5.68
C ASP A 25 -7.23 -4.11 7.08
N ASN A 26 -6.42 -3.07 7.27
CA ASN A 26 -5.92 -2.70 8.59
C ASN A 26 -7.06 -2.38 9.58
N GLY A 27 -8.15 -1.76 9.11
CA GLY A 27 -9.37 -1.57 9.89
C GLY A 27 -10.01 -2.89 10.32
N HIS A 28 -10.15 -3.85 9.40
CA HIS A 28 -10.67 -5.19 9.71
C HIS A 28 -9.79 -5.93 10.72
N LEU A 29 -8.47 -5.86 10.57
CA LEU A 29 -7.52 -6.49 11.48
C LEU A 29 -7.59 -5.87 12.90
N ALA A 30 -7.75 -4.55 12.99
CA ALA A 30 -7.97 -3.87 14.26
C ALA A 30 -9.28 -4.31 14.93
N MET A 31 -10.37 -4.48 14.16
CA MET A 31 -11.63 -5.02 14.68
C MET A 31 -11.50 -6.47 15.15
N ALA A 32 -10.75 -7.30 14.42
CA ALA A 32 -10.48 -8.68 14.82
C ALA A 32 -9.76 -8.75 16.17
N LEU A 33 -8.77 -7.87 16.41
CA LEU A 33 -8.09 -7.78 17.71
C LEU A 33 -9.00 -7.26 18.82
N GLN A 34 -9.90 -6.33 18.55
CA GLN A 34 -10.87 -5.84 19.55
C GLN A 34 -11.87 -6.93 19.98
N ALA A 35 -12.17 -7.88 19.09
CA ALA A 35 -13.04 -9.01 19.39
C ALA A 35 -12.35 -10.10 20.23
N VAL A 36 -11.02 -10.03 20.41
CA VAL A 36 -10.25 -11.01 21.19
C VAL A 36 -10.63 -10.91 22.67
N GLN A 37 -11.14 -12.00 23.22
CA GLN A 37 -11.38 -12.16 24.66
C GLN A 37 -10.15 -12.77 25.33
N VAL A 38 -9.85 -12.37 26.57
CA VAL A 38 -8.68 -12.90 27.31
C VAL A 38 -8.93 -14.39 27.67
N ASP A 39 -7.87 -15.21 27.57
CA ASP A 39 -7.81 -16.62 28.02
C ASP A 39 -8.67 -17.67 27.27
N CYS A 40 -8.77 -17.58 25.93
CA CYS A 40 -9.24 -18.73 25.14
C CYS A 40 -8.25 -19.10 24.02
N ALA A 41 -8.15 -20.41 23.70
CA ALA A 41 -7.22 -20.89 22.68
C ALA A 41 -7.49 -20.29 21.28
N VAL A 42 -8.75 -19.90 21.01
CA VAL A 42 -9.15 -19.22 19.78
C VAL A 42 -8.51 -17.83 19.68
N SER A 43 -8.40 -17.11 20.81
CA SER A 43 -7.77 -15.79 20.87
C SER A 43 -6.31 -15.80 20.45
N GLY A 44 -5.55 -16.82 20.84
CA GLY A 44 -4.16 -17.00 20.39
C GLY A 44 -4.06 -17.21 18.88
N GLY A 45 -4.98 -17.99 18.31
CA GLY A 45 -5.09 -18.20 16.86
C GLY A 45 -5.42 -16.92 16.10
N VAL A 46 -6.39 -16.14 16.60
CA VAL A 46 -6.79 -14.84 16.00
C VAL A 46 -5.63 -13.86 16.03
N ILE A 47 -4.93 -13.72 17.16
CA ILE A 47 -3.76 -12.84 17.28
C ILE A 47 -2.69 -13.23 16.25
N ASN A 48 -2.36 -14.52 16.14
CA ASN A 48 -1.34 -14.98 15.20
C ASN A 48 -1.77 -14.75 13.74
N ALA A 49 -3.04 -14.97 13.40
CA ALA A 49 -3.58 -14.69 12.08
C ALA A 49 -3.49 -13.19 11.74
N VAL A 50 -3.82 -12.31 12.68
CA VAL A 50 -3.70 -10.86 12.50
C VAL A 50 -2.24 -10.45 12.30
N ILE A 51 -1.30 -11.01 13.06
CA ILE A 51 0.15 -10.74 12.89
C ILE A 51 0.60 -11.12 11.47
N MET A 52 0.24 -12.32 10.99
CA MET A 52 0.60 -12.75 9.64
C MET A 52 0.00 -11.84 8.56
N ALA A 53 -1.25 -11.41 8.73
CA ALA A 53 -1.91 -10.49 7.81
C ALA A 53 -1.25 -9.11 7.80
N LEU A 54 -0.91 -8.55 8.98
CA LEU A 54 -0.19 -7.28 9.08
C LEU A 54 1.18 -7.35 8.40
N SER A 55 1.90 -8.46 8.51
CA SER A 55 3.17 -8.66 7.80
C SER A 55 2.98 -8.67 6.28
N GLY A 56 1.89 -9.27 5.79
CA GLY A 56 1.52 -9.21 4.37
C GLY A 56 1.24 -7.79 3.90
N ASN A 57 0.40 -7.05 4.64
CA ASN A 57 0.08 -5.66 4.34
C ASN A 57 1.32 -4.75 4.36
N ALA A 58 2.28 -5.02 5.26
CA ALA A 58 3.54 -4.31 5.33
C ALA A 58 4.37 -4.51 4.04
N ALA A 59 4.48 -5.74 3.55
CA ALA A 59 5.17 -6.03 2.29
C ALA A 59 4.52 -5.31 1.10
N THR A 60 3.18 -5.33 1.00
CA THR A 60 2.46 -4.59 -0.05
C THR A 60 2.69 -3.07 0.05
N THR A 61 2.79 -2.54 1.27
CA THR A 61 3.09 -1.11 1.48
C THR A 61 4.50 -0.75 1.01
N GLU A 62 5.48 -1.63 1.23
CA GLU A 62 6.84 -1.48 0.72
C GLU A 62 6.87 -1.50 -0.83
N ASP A 63 6.17 -2.45 -1.45
CA ASP A 63 6.05 -2.52 -2.91
C ASP A 63 5.42 -1.24 -3.51
N ILE A 64 4.41 -0.66 -2.85
CA ILE A 64 3.81 0.62 -3.26
C ILE A 64 4.79 1.78 -3.11
N ALA A 65 5.56 1.81 -2.01
CA ALA A 65 6.56 2.83 -1.78
C ALA A 65 7.66 2.78 -2.86
N ASP A 66 8.10 1.58 -3.24
CA ASP A 66 9.08 1.37 -4.31
C ASP A 66 8.54 1.80 -5.67
N GLN A 67 7.27 1.50 -5.98
CA GLN A 67 6.61 1.97 -7.21
C GLN A 67 6.57 3.50 -7.26
N LEU A 68 6.13 4.16 -6.18
CA LEU A 68 6.11 5.62 -6.08
C LEU A 68 7.51 6.22 -6.21
N HIS A 69 8.51 5.60 -5.58
CA HIS A 69 9.90 6.04 -5.68
C HIS A 69 10.45 5.92 -7.10
N GLY A 70 10.15 4.81 -7.79
CA GLY A 70 10.51 4.59 -9.20
C GLY A 70 9.88 5.63 -10.12
N MET A 71 8.62 5.99 -9.88
CA MET A 71 7.89 7.01 -10.64
C MET A 71 8.48 8.41 -10.46
N LEU A 72 8.97 8.74 -9.26
CA LEU A 72 9.66 10.01 -8.99
C LEU A 72 11.09 10.06 -9.55
N SER A 73 11.71 8.90 -9.73
CA SER A 73 13.12 8.76 -10.15
C SER A 73 13.29 8.50 -11.65
N ALA A 74 12.20 8.23 -12.38
CA ALA A 74 12.23 8.03 -13.82
C ALA A 74 12.73 9.30 -14.53
N PRO A 75 13.72 9.21 -15.43
CA PRO A 75 14.17 10.36 -16.22
C PRO A 75 12.98 10.93 -17.00
N GLN A 76 12.80 12.25 -16.94
CA GLN A 76 11.90 12.93 -17.86
C GLN A 76 12.49 12.73 -19.26
N GLU A 77 11.85 11.93 -20.12
CA GLU A 77 12.17 11.98 -21.54
C GLU A 77 11.94 13.43 -21.98
N GLU A 78 13.03 14.13 -22.29
CA GLU A 78 12.98 15.40 -22.99
C GLU A 78 12.16 15.17 -24.26
N VAL A 79 10.96 15.74 -24.29
CA VAL A 79 10.18 15.85 -25.51
C VAL A 79 11.05 16.66 -26.46
N ALA A 80 11.71 15.97 -27.39
CA ALA A 80 12.42 16.60 -28.47
C ALA A 80 11.39 17.45 -29.23
N ASP A 81 11.43 18.76 -29.03
CA ASP A 81 10.74 19.75 -29.85
C ASP A 81 11.03 19.38 -31.31
N HIS A 82 10.03 18.79 -31.96
CA HIS A 82 10.05 18.61 -33.39
C HIS A 82 9.49 19.89 -34.00
N GLU A 83 10.39 20.56 -34.72
CA GLU A 83 10.25 21.70 -35.64
C GLU A 83 10.31 23.13 -35.09
#